data_AF-A0A453HVG9-F1
#
_entry.id   AF-A0A453HVG9-F1
#
_cell.length_a   1.000
_cell.length_b   1.000
_cell.length_c   1.000
_cell.angle_alpha   90.00
_cell.angle_beta   90.00
_cell.angle_gamma   90.00
#
_symmetry.space_group_name_H-M   'P 1'
#
loop_
_entity.id
_entity.type
_entity.pdbx_description
1 polymer ?
#
loop_
_entity_poly.entity_id
_entity_poly.type
_entity_poly.pdbx_seq_one_letter_code
_entity_poly.pdbx_strand_id
1 'polypeptide(L)'
;LQFIGNFLYLFGASTFLGVASGLLSAYVIKKLYFGRHSTDREVAIMMLMAYLSYMLAELLDLSGILTVFFCGIVMSHYTWHNVTESSRVTTKHAFATLSFISETFLFLYVGMDALDIEKWKIVSETYSPMKSIALSSIILALVLVARAAFVFPLSYLSNLTKETPGEKISIRQQVIIWWAGLMRGAVSIALAYNKTK
;
A
#
# COMPACT_ATOMS: atom_id res chain seq x y z
N LEU A 1 6.03 -23.64 11.32
CA LEU A 1 6.53 -22.68 12.34
C LEU A 1 7.59 -21.73 11.80
N GLN A 2 8.62 -22.20 11.11
CA GLN A 2 9.72 -21.36 10.59
C GLN A 2 9.26 -20.23 9.65
N PHE A 3 8.28 -20.50 8.76
CA PHE A 3 7.70 -19.46 7.89
C PHE A 3 7.00 -18.35 8.68
N ILE A 4 6.22 -18.73 9.70
CA ILE A 4 5.52 -17.76 10.58
C ILE A 4 6.55 -16.96 11.39
N GLY A 5 7.61 -17.59 11.88
CA GLY A 5 8.70 -16.92 12.59
C GLY A 5 9.42 -15.90 11.72
N ASN A 6 9.81 -16.28 10.49
CA ASN A 6 10.45 -15.35 9.55
C ASN A 6 9.50 -14.22 9.15
N PHE A 7 8.23 -14.51 8.93
CA PHE A 7 7.23 -13.48 8.63
C PHE A 7 7.08 -12.48 9.78
N LEU A 8 6.94 -12.97 11.02
CA LEU A 8 6.83 -12.11 12.21
C LEU A 8 8.11 -11.31 12.44
N TYR A 9 9.29 -11.90 12.19
CA TYR A 9 10.56 -11.21 12.29
C TYR A 9 10.68 -10.09 11.26
N LEU A 10 10.47 -10.39 9.98
CA LEU A 10 10.52 -9.39 8.90
C LEU A 10 9.48 -8.28 9.13
N PHE A 11 8.26 -8.66 9.48
CA PHE A 11 7.19 -7.70 9.76
C PHE A 11 7.52 -6.82 10.96
N GLY A 12 7.94 -7.42 12.08
CA GLY A 12 8.27 -6.69 13.30
C GLY A 12 9.48 -5.77 13.14
N ALA A 13 10.57 -6.28 12.54
CA ALA A 13 11.79 -5.51 12.31
C ALA A 13 11.56 -4.34 11.33
N SER A 14 10.87 -4.57 10.21
CA SER A 14 10.50 -3.49 9.27
C SER A 14 9.58 -2.45 9.91
N THR A 15 8.63 -2.88 10.72
CA THR A 15 7.73 -1.95 11.45
C THR A 15 8.54 -1.09 12.42
N PHE A 16 9.41 -1.71 13.22
CA PHE A 16 10.26 -0.99 14.17
C PHE A 16 11.16 0.03 13.47
N LEU A 17 11.81 -0.39 12.38
CA LEU A 17 12.68 0.48 11.59
C LEU A 17 11.90 1.67 10.99
N GLY A 18 10.70 1.42 10.45
CA GLY A 18 9.84 2.46 9.87
C GLY A 18 9.35 3.46 10.91
N VAL A 19 8.97 2.98 12.10
CA VAL A 19 8.60 3.85 13.22
C VAL A 19 9.79 4.68 13.69
N ALA A 20 10.97 4.07 13.83
CA ALA A 20 12.19 4.76 14.23
C ALA A 20 12.59 5.85 13.22
N SER A 21 12.57 5.56 11.92
CA SER A 21 12.87 6.55 10.88
C SER A 21 11.82 7.66 10.80
N GLY A 22 10.55 7.33 11.00
CA GLY A 22 9.46 8.30 11.06
C GLY A 22 9.61 9.26 12.24
N LEU A 23 9.91 8.75 13.45
CA LEU A 23 10.18 9.58 14.63
C LEU A 23 11.46 10.41 14.47
N LEU A 24 12.50 9.83 13.86
CA LEU A 24 13.72 10.55 13.51
C LEU A 24 13.40 11.72 12.58
N SER A 25 12.53 11.54 11.58
CA SER A 25 12.12 12.63 10.68
C SER A 25 11.43 13.77 11.44
N ALA A 26 10.54 13.44 12.39
CA ALA A 26 9.87 14.43 13.23
C ALA A 26 10.86 15.16 14.13
N TYR A 27 11.85 14.46 14.70
CA TYR A 27 12.92 15.05 15.49
C TYR A 27 13.81 15.99 14.66
N VAL A 28 14.20 15.55 13.46
CA VAL A 28 15.03 16.33 12.53
C VAL A 28 14.31 17.63 12.15
N ILE A 29 13.03 17.57 11.80
CA ILE A 29 12.22 18.76 11.47
C ILE A 29 12.05 19.67 12.69
N LYS A 30 11.82 19.10 13.87
CA LYS A 30 11.72 19.88 15.12
C LYS A 30 13.04 20.54 15.52
N LYS A 31 14.19 19.90 15.26
CA LYS A 31 15.51 20.41 15.66
C LYS A 31 16.14 21.33 14.61
N LEU A 32 15.83 21.13 13.33
CA LEU A 32 16.16 22.04 12.23
C LEU A 32 15.25 23.30 12.21
N TYR A 33 14.63 23.64 13.35
CA TYR A 33 13.75 24.81 13.57
C TYR A 33 14.37 26.17 13.18
N PHE A 34 15.64 26.19 12.76
CA PHE A 34 16.34 27.34 12.17
C PHE A 34 15.78 27.81 10.81
N GLY A 35 14.90 27.04 10.16
CA GLY A 35 14.56 27.20 8.74
C GLY A 35 13.16 27.71 8.40
N ARG A 36 12.49 28.50 9.26
CA ARG A 36 11.09 28.98 9.12
C ARG A 36 10.77 29.80 7.84
N HIS A 37 11.70 29.91 6.90
CA HIS A 37 11.58 30.75 5.71
C HIS A 37 11.32 30.01 4.39
N SER A 38 11.31 28.67 4.34
CA SER A 38 11.16 27.97 3.05
C SER A 38 10.38 26.67 3.17
N THR A 39 9.13 26.71 2.70
CA THR A 39 8.24 25.55 2.51
C THR A 39 8.95 24.40 1.77
N ASP A 40 9.71 24.71 0.74
CA ASP A 40 10.32 23.71 -0.15
C ASP A 40 11.33 22.80 0.58
N ARG A 41 12.05 23.32 1.58
CA ARG A 41 13.03 22.54 2.35
C ARG A 41 12.35 21.51 3.24
N GLU A 42 11.22 21.88 3.85
CA GLU A 42 10.45 20.96 4.71
C GLU A 42 9.93 19.78 3.88
N VAL A 43 9.36 20.06 2.70
CA VAL A 43 8.86 19.03 1.77
C VAL A 43 10.01 18.13 1.29
N ALA A 44 11.15 18.72 0.91
CA ALA A 44 12.31 17.97 0.44
C ALA A 44 12.88 17.04 1.52
N ILE A 45 12.98 17.51 2.77
CA ILE A 45 13.45 16.69 3.90
C ILE A 45 12.47 15.54 4.18
N MET A 46 11.15 15.79 4.12
CA MET A 46 10.16 14.72 4.30
C MET A 46 10.30 13.63 3.24
N MET A 47 10.45 14.00 1.96
CA MET A 47 10.66 13.04 0.88
C MET A 47 11.99 12.30 1.03
N LEU A 48 13.07 13.00 1.38
CA LEU A 48 14.39 12.39 1.60
C LEU A 48 14.37 11.38 2.75
N MET A 49 13.71 11.70 3.86
CA MET A 49 13.60 10.80 5.01
C MET A 49 12.75 9.56 4.71
N ALA A 50 11.67 9.72 3.93
CA ALA A 50 10.88 8.58 3.46
C ALA A 50 11.73 7.66 2.57
N TYR A 51 12.50 8.22 1.63
CA TYR A 51 13.40 7.43 0.78
C TYR A 51 14.54 6.77 1.57
N LEU A 52 15.11 7.48 2.56
CA LEU A 52 16.14 6.94 3.44
C LEU A 52 15.63 5.72 4.22
N SER A 53 14.38 5.75 4.70
CA SER A 53 13.78 4.61 5.41
C SER A 53 13.69 3.36 4.52
N TYR A 54 13.39 3.55 3.23
CA TYR A 54 13.38 2.46 2.25
C TYR A 54 14.79 1.90 2.03
N MET A 55 15.78 2.77 1.79
CA MET A 55 17.16 2.35 1.55
C MET A 55 17.76 1.60 2.75
N LEU A 56 17.50 2.08 3.98
CA LEU A 56 17.96 1.41 5.20
C LEU A 56 17.34 0.02 5.37
N ALA A 57 16.07 -0.15 5.00
CA ALA A 57 15.44 -1.47 5.03
C ALA A 57 16.06 -2.42 4.02
N GLU A 58 16.35 -1.95 2.80
CA GLU A 58 16.98 -2.76 1.77
C GLU A 58 18.40 -3.19 2.17
N LEU A 59 19.17 -2.31 2.81
CA LEU A 59 20.51 -2.59 3.34
C LEU A 59 20.52 -3.65 4.46
N LEU A 60 19.40 -3.80 5.17
CA LEU A 60 19.24 -4.74 6.28
C LEU A 60 18.51 -6.03 5.86
N ASP A 61 18.31 -6.25 4.56
CA ASP A 61 17.53 -7.36 4.00
C ASP A 61 16.10 -7.46 4.58
N LEU A 62 15.51 -6.30 4.91
CA LEU A 62 14.15 -6.17 5.43
C LEU A 62 13.17 -5.74 4.33
N SER A 63 11.86 -5.75 4.62
CA SER A 63 10.87 -5.26 3.66
C SER A 63 10.89 -3.73 3.54
N GLY A 64 11.48 -3.21 2.46
CA GLY A 64 11.53 -1.77 2.17
C GLY A 64 10.15 -1.13 2.04
N ILE A 65 9.23 -1.78 1.32
CA ILE A 65 7.85 -1.29 1.12
C ILE A 65 7.10 -1.18 2.45
N LEU A 66 7.27 -2.17 3.34
CA LEU A 66 6.62 -2.15 4.65
C LEU A 66 7.21 -1.06 5.56
N THR A 67 8.53 -0.90 5.52
CA THR A 67 9.25 0.10 6.32
C THR A 67 8.85 1.52 5.95
N VAL A 68 8.84 1.86 4.64
CA VAL A 68 8.43 3.20 4.17
C VAL A 68 6.95 3.47 4.45
N PHE A 69 6.10 2.43 4.42
CA PHE A 69 4.69 2.56 4.76
C PHE A 69 4.49 2.97 6.23
N PHE A 70 5.12 2.27 7.17
CA PHE A 70 5.05 2.65 8.59
C PHE A 70 5.73 3.98 8.87
N CYS A 71 6.85 4.28 8.20
CA CYS A 71 7.48 5.60 8.25
C CYS A 71 6.50 6.70 7.82
N GLY A 72 5.75 6.51 6.74
CA GLY A 72 4.73 7.42 6.26
C GLY A 72 3.57 7.63 7.24
N ILE A 73 3.09 6.56 7.88
CA ILE A 73 2.04 6.64 8.94
C ILE A 73 2.52 7.50 10.11
N VAL A 74 3.74 7.23 10.60
CA VAL A 74 4.33 7.99 11.72
C VAL A 74 4.57 9.44 11.33
N MET A 75 5.06 9.70 10.10
CA MET A 75 5.26 11.04 9.58
C MET A 75 3.93 11.80 9.48
N SER A 76 2.85 11.15 9.04
CA SER A 76 1.51 11.75 8.98
C SER A 76 0.96 12.13 10.35
N HIS A 77 1.37 11.46 11.43
CA HIS A 77 0.87 11.76 12.77
C HIS A 77 1.75 12.78 13.51
N TYR A 78 3.07 12.57 13.51
CA TYR A 78 4.00 13.38 14.29
C TYR A 78 4.59 14.55 13.49
N THR A 79 5.05 14.29 12.27
CA THR A 79 5.69 15.30 11.44
C THR A 79 4.67 16.32 10.93
N TRP A 80 3.45 15.87 10.61
CA TRP A 80 2.36 16.76 10.21
C TRP A 80 2.15 17.90 11.21
N HIS A 81 2.21 17.61 12.51
CA HIS A 81 1.99 18.63 13.53
C HIS A 81 3.17 19.61 13.72
N ASN A 82 4.38 19.22 13.31
CA ASN A 82 5.59 20.04 13.44
C ASN A 82 5.89 20.93 12.23
N VAL A 83 5.23 20.68 11.10
CA VAL A 83 5.44 21.36 9.81
C VAL A 83 4.55 22.60 9.68
N THR A 84 5.01 23.60 8.91
CA THR A 84 4.26 24.84 8.66
C THR A 84 2.97 24.60 7.85
N GLU A 85 1.97 25.47 8.00
CA GLU A 85 0.67 25.31 7.32
C GLU A 85 0.80 25.36 5.78
N SER A 86 1.67 26.22 5.26
CA SER A 86 1.99 26.27 3.83
C SER A 86 2.60 24.96 3.33
N SER A 87 3.51 24.37 4.10
CA SER A 87 4.15 23.10 3.75
C SER A 87 3.21 21.90 3.83
N ARG A 88 2.24 21.89 4.75
CA ARG A 88 1.17 20.87 4.76
C ARG A 88 0.37 20.84 3.47
N VAL A 89 -0.04 22.02 2.98
CA VAL A 89 -0.78 22.15 1.72
C VAL A 89 0.07 21.67 0.55
N THR A 90 1.30 22.18 0.43
CA THR A 90 2.23 21.77 -0.65
C THR A 90 2.52 20.27 -0.62
N THR A 91 2.78 19.70 0.55
CA THR A 91 3.05 18.26 0.73
C THR A 91 1.86 17.41 0.29
N LYS A 92 0.64 17.80 0.68
CA LYS A 92 -0.58 17.10 0.28
C LYS A 92 -0.75 17.10 -1.24
N HIS A 93 -0.54 18.23 -1.89
CA HIS A 93 -0.62 18.32 -3.35
C HIS A 93 0.52 17.56 -4.03
N ALA A 94 1.76 17.67 -3.54
CA ALA A 94 2.91 16.97 -4.10
C ALA A 94 2.77 15.45 -4.03
N PHE A 95 2.35 14.89 -2.89
CA PHE A 95 2.12 13.44 -2.79
C PHE A 95 0.90 12.99 -3.59
N ALA A 96 -0.15 13.81 -3.69
CA ALA A 96 -1.31 13.49 -4.53
C ALA A 96 -0.94 13.46 -6.02
N THR A 97 -0.14 14.42 -6.51
CA THR A 97 0.32 14.43 -7.90
C THR A 97 1.29 13.30 -8.20
N LEU A 98 2.25 13.03 -7.30
CA LEU A 98 3.16 11.89 -7.45
C LEU A 98 2.40 10.55 -7.46
N SER A 99 1.39 10.38 -6.59
CA SER A 99 0.54 9.20 -6.59
C SER A 99 -0.22 9.06 -7.90
N PHE A 100 -0.83 10.15 -8.39
CA PHE A 100 -1.58 10.15 -9.64
C PHE A 100 -0.71 9.82 -10.87
N ILE A 101 0.50 10.40 -10.94
CA ILE A 101 1.47 10.11 -12.00
C ILE A 101 1.91 8.64 -11.93
N SER A 102 2.25 8.14 -10.75
CA SER A 102 2.67 6.74 -10.55
C SER A 102 1.56 5.76 -10.94
N GLU A 103 0.32 6.06 -10.56
CA GLU A 103 -0.85 5.27 -10.92
C GLU A 103 -1.11 5.29 -12.43
N THR A 104 -0.96 6.45 -13.08
CA THR A 104 -1.06 6.59 -14.53
C THR A 104 -0.02 5.72 -15.24
N PHE A 105 1.24 5.72 -14.79
CA PHE A 105 2.27 4.85 -15.35
C PHE A 105 1.92 3.37 -15.19
N LEU A 106 1.47 2.94 -14.01
CA LEU A 106 1.07 1.55 -13.78
C LEU A 106 -0.08 1.13 -14.71
N PHE A 107 -1.09 1.97 -14.91
CA PHE A 107 -2.18 1.67 -15.83
C PHE A 107 -1.74 1.67 -17.30
N LEU A 108 -0.81 2.55 -17.69
CA LEU A 108 -0.23 2.51 -19.03
C LEU A 108 0.55 1.21 -19.26
N TYR A 109 1.35 0.75 -18.30
CA TYR A 109 2.07 -0.52 -18.41
C TYR A 109 1.11 -1.72 -18.56
N VAL A 110 0.07 -1.78 -17.72
CA VAL A 110 -0.95 -2.84 -17.84
C VAL A 110 -1.72 -2.75 -19.15
N GLY A 111 -2.04 -1.54 -19.61
CA GLY A 111 -2.72 -1.32 -20.88
C GLY A 111 -1.86 -1.74 -22.07
N MET A 112 -0.56 -1.43 -22.05
CA MET A 112 0.38 -1.85 -23.08
C MET A 112 0.52 -3.38 -23.11
N ASP A 113 0.62 -4.03 -21.96
CA ASP A 113 0.65 -5.48 -21.86
C ASP A 113 -0.67 -6.14 -22.31
N ALA A 114 -1.80 -5.48 -22.11
CA ALA A 114 -3.09 -5.96 -22.60
C ALA A 114 -3.21 -5.87 -24.14
N LEU A 115 -2.51 -4.93 -24.78
CA LEU A 115 -2.51 -4.73 -26.23
C LEU A 115 -1.37 -5.49 -26.95
N ASP A 116 -0.48 -6.15 -26.21
CA ASP A 116 0.63 -6.91 -26.75
C ASP A 116 0.13 -8.21 -27.41
N ILE A 117 -0.06 -8.15 -28.73
CA ILE A 117 -0.62 -9.23 -29.56
C ILE A 117 0.28 -10.48 -29.52
N GLU A 118 1.59 -10.34 -29.34
CA GLU A 118 2.51 -11.48 -29.29
C GLU A 118 2.28 -12.31 -28.02
N LYS A 119 2.07 -11.66 -26.87
CA LYS A 119 1.69 -12.34 -25.62
C LYS A 119 0.35 -13.07 -25.75
N TRP A 120 -0.65 -12.43 -26.37
CA TRP A 120 -1.94 -13.07 -26.61
C TRP A 120 -1.86 -14.24 -27.60
N LYS A 121 -0.99 -14.14 -28.61
CA LYS A 121 -0.78 -15.20 -29.59
C LYS A 121 -0.18 -16.46 -28.94
N ILE A 122 0.83 -16.30 -28.08
CA ILE A 122 1.44 -17.41 -27.32
C ILE A 122 0.40 -18.10 -26.40
N VAL A 123 -0.47 -17.32 -25.75
CA VAL A 123 -1.57 -17.85 -24.93
C VAL A 123 -2.60 -18.60 -25.80
N SER A 124 -2.91 -18.08 -26.98
CA SER A 124 -3.86 -18.70 -27.92
C SER A 124 -3.35 -19.99 -28.56
N GLU A 125 -2.04 -20.11 -28.77
CA GLU A 125 -1.40 -21.32 -29.32
C GLU A 125 -1.23 -22.41 -28.25
N THR A 126 -1.06 -22.03 -26.97
CA THR A 126 -0.86 -22.97 -25.86
C THR A 126 -2.17 -23.41 -25.21
N TYR A 127 -3.22 -22.59 -25.26
CA TYR A 127 -4.48 -22.82 -24.55
C TYR A 127 -5.70 -22.54 -25.43
N SER A 128 -6.64 -23.49 -25.49
CA SER A 128 -7.94 -23.25 -26.14
C SER A 128 -8.60 -21.98 -25.56
N PRO A 129 -9.19 -21.11 -26.40
CA PRO A 129 -9.80 -19.85 -25.96
C PRO A 129 -10.86 -20.05 -24.87
N MET A 130 -11.56 -21.19 -24.92
CA MET A 130 -12.57 -21.58 -23.93
C MET A 130 -11.95 -21.91 -22.56
N LYS A 131 -10.76 -22.52 -22.53
CA LYS A 131 -10.07 -22.84 -21.28
C LYS A 131 -9.43 -21.60 -20.62
N SER A 132 -9.01 -20.60 -21.39
CA SER A 132 -8.48 -19.33 -20.85
C SER A 132 -9.57 -18.53 -20.12
N ILE A 133 -10.76 -18.45 -20.72
CA ILE A 133 -11.94 -17.83 -20.10
C ILE A 133 -12.41 -18.64 -18.87
N ALA A 134 -12.34 -19.97 -18.94
CA ALA A 134 -12.65 -20.82 -17.79
C ALA A 134 -11.68 -20.56 -16.63
N LEU A 135 -10.37 -20.46 -16.89
CA LEU A 135 -9.39 -20.17 -15.84
C LEU A 135 -9.57 -18.78 -15.23
N SER A 136 -9.79 -17.74 -16.04
CA SER A 136 -9.98 -16.38 -15.53
C SER A 136 -11.24 -16.27 -14.66
N SER A 137 -12.34 -16.92 -15.06
CA SER A 137 -13.58 -16.97 -14.28
C SER A 137 -13.42 -17.76 -12.97
N ILE A 138 -12.68 -18.87 -12.98
CA ILE A 138 -12.36 -19.64 -11.77
C ILE A 138 -11.51 -18.82 -10.79
N ILE A 139 -10.47 -18.13 -11.27
CA ILE A 139 -9.62 -17.28 -10.42
C ILE A 139 -10.44 -16.14 -9.81
N LEU A 140 -11.31 -15.50 -10.60
CA LEU A 140 -12.19 -14.44 -10.12
C LEU A 140 -13.16 -14.95 -9.06
N ALA A 141 -13.80 -16.10 -9.29
CA ALA A 141 -14.69 -16.74 -8.33
C ALA A 141 -13.95 -17.11 -7.04
N LEU A 142 -12.75 -17.68 -7.14
CA LEU A 142 -11.93 -18.04 -5.98
C LEU A 142 -11.56 -16.80 -5.15
N VAL A 143 -11.20 -15.68 -5.79
CA VAL A 143 -10.89 -14.41 -5.09
C VAL A 143 -12.12 -13.84 -4.39
N LEU A 144 -13.30 -13.91 -5.02
CA LEU A 144 -14.57 -13.48 -4.42
C LEU A 144 -14.91 -14.28 -3.15
N VAL A 145 -14.81 -15.61 -3.25
CA VAL A 145 -15.12 -16.54 -2.14
C VAL A 145 -14.09 -16.39 -1.01
N ALA A 146 -12.79 -16.34 -1.35
CA ALA A 146 -11.74 -16.13 -0.36
C ALA A 146 -11.97 -14.83 0.43
N ARG A 147 -12.33 -13.74 -0.26
CA ARG A 147 -12.63 -12.46 0.38
C ARG A 147 -13.87 -12.53 1.27
N ALA A 148 -14.95 -13.17 0.81
CA ALA A 148 -16.15 -13.38 1.62
C ALA A 148 -15.79 -14.13 2.91
N ALA A 149 -14.99 -15.19 2.80
CA ALA A 149 -14.53 -15.99 3.93
C ALA A 149 -13.66 -15.21 4.94
N PHE A 150 -13.05 -14.08 4.57
CA PHE A 150 -12.36 -13.21 5.53
C PHE A 150 -13.25 -12.08 6.07
N VAL A 151 -14.04 -11.42 5.21
CA VAL A 151 -14.85 -10.26 5.58
C VAL A 151 -15.99 -10.63 6.53
N PHE A 152 -16.70 -11.74 6.29
CA PHE A 152 -17.84 -12.14 7.13
C PHE A 152 -17.41 -12.56 8.55
N PRO A 153 -16.36 -13.40 8.74
CA PRO A 153 -15.88 -13.71 10.08
C PRO A 153 -15.27 -12.51 10.81
N LEU A 154 -14.50 -11.65 10.13
CA LEU A 154 -13.92 -10.46 10.75
C LEU A 154 -15.00 -9.46 11.18
N SER A 155 -16.03 -9.26 10.36
CA SER A 155 -17.16 -8.39 10.73
C SER A 155 -18.02 -9.00 11.84
N TYR A 156 -18.16 -10.32 11.89
CA TYR A 156 -18.79 -11.02 13.01
C TYR A 156 -18.00 -10.86 14.32
N LEU A 157 -16.68 -11.06 14.28
CA LEU A 157 -15.80 -10.84 15.43
C LEU A 157 -15.80 -9.37 15.88
N SER A 158 -15.74 -8.43 14.94
CA SER A 158 -15.81 -6.98 15.23
C SER A 158 -17.15 -6.59 15.87
N ASN A 159 -18.26 -7.17 15.40
CA ASN A 159 -19.58 -6.98 15.99
C ASN A 159 -19.73 -7.60 17.39
N LEU A 160 -18.90 -8.59 17.74
CA LEU A 160 -18.88 -9.20 19.08
C LEU A 160 -18.14 -8.33 20.09
N THR A 161 -17.08 -7.63 19.67
CA THR A 161 -16.29 -6.73 20.53
C THR A 161 -16.99 -5.37 20.74
N LYS A 162 -17.98 -5.02 19.93
CA LYS A 162 -18.72 -3.75 20.04
C LYS A 162 -19.96 -3.87 20.93
N GLU A 163 -19.90 -3.24 22.10
CA GLU A 163 -21.01 -3.25 23.07
C GLU A 163 -22.13 -2.24 22.72
N THR A 164 -21.86 -1.22 21.91
CA THR A 164 -22.84 -0.20 21.53
C THR A 164 -23.67 -0.58 20.28
N PRO A 165 -25.02 -0.61 20.36
CA PRO A 165 -25.87 -1.03 19.25
C PRO A 165 -25.85 -0.09 18.02
N GLY A 166 -25.40 1.16 18.18
CA GLY A 166 -25.32 2.15 17.10
C GLY A 166 -24.12 1.98 16.16
N GLU A 167 -23.13 1.16 16.51
CA GLU A 167 -21.91 0.94 15.72
C GLU A 167 -21.81 -0.44 15.07
N LYS A 168 -22.86 -1.26 15.19
CA LYS A 168 -22.87 -2.62 14.64
C LYS A 168 -22.90 -2.55 13.12
N ILE A 169 -21.96 -3.26 12.50
CA ILE A 169 -21.85 -3.32 11.04
C ILE A 169 -23.00 -4.20 10.54
N SER A 170 -23.99 -3.57 9.90
CA SER A 170 -25.13 -4.25 9.30
C SER A 170 -24.67 -5.17 8.16
N ILE A 171 -25.42 -6.24 7.90
CA ILE A 171 -25.19 -7.15 6.76
C ILE A 171 -25.13 -6.36 5.43
N ARG A 172 -25.92 -5.29 5.29
CA ARG A 172 -25.85 -4.39 4.11
C ARG A 172 -24.49 -3.70 3.99
N GLN A 173 -23.93 -3.22 5.09
CA GLN A 173 -22.60 -2.60 5.12
C GLN A 173 -21.49 -3.64 4.88
N GLN A 174 -21.65 -4.86 5.39
CA GLN A 174 -20.70 -5.96 5.11
C GLN A 174 -20.66 -6.31 3.63
N VAL A 175 -21.83 -6.39 2.96
CA VAL A 175 -21.91 -6.62 1.51
C VAL A 175 -21.28 -5.46 0.73
N ILE A 176 -21.49 -4.21 1.17
CA ILE A 176 -20.82 -3.04 0.56
C ILE A 176 -19.29 -3.13 0.72
N ILE A 177 -18.78 -3.50 1.91
CA ILE A 177 -17.33 -3.65 2.16
C ILE A 177 -16.74 -4.81 1.34
N TRP A 178 -17.49 -5.90 1.20
CA TRP A 178 -17.11 -7.03 0.35
C TRP A 178 -17.00 -6.60 -1.12
N TRP A 179 -18.00 -5.89 -1.64
CA TRP A 179 -18.03 -5.41 -3.02
C TRP A 179 -16.99 -4.31 -3.30
N ALA A 180 -16.84 -3.34 -2.40
CA ALA A 180 -16.05 -2.13 -2.64
C ALA A 180 -14.55 -2.40 -2.87
N GLY A 181 -13.95 -3.40 -2.21
CA GLY A 181 -12.53 -3.70 -2.44
C GLY A 181 -12.27 -4.78 -3.48
N LEU A 182 -13.26 -5.16 -4.29
CA LEU A 182 -13.03 -6.03 -5.45
C LEU A 182 -12.02 -5.41 -6.43
N MET A 183 -11.97 -4.08 -6.50
CA MET A 183 -10.98 -3.31 -7.23
C MET A 183 -9.59 -3.57 -6.63
N ARG A 184 -8.86 -4.54 -7.18
CA ARG A 184 -7.45 -4.75 -6.86
C ARG A 184 -6.67 -3.52 -7.30
N GLY A 185 -6.02 -2.85 -6.35
CA GLY A 185 -5.29 -1.61 -6.61
C GLY A 185 -3.93 -1.82 -7.28
N ALA A 186 -3.29 -0.70 -7.60
CA ALA A 186 -1.95 -0.56 -8.16
C ALA A 186 -0.87 -1.46 -7.53
N VAL A 187 -0.94 -1.72 -6.22
CA VAL A 187 0.03 -2.55 -5.49
C VAL A 187 0.04 -3.99 -5.98
N SER A 188 -1.11 -4.56 -6.34
CA SER A 188 -1.20 -5.94 -6.83
C SER A 188 -0.55 -6.12 -8.19
N ILE A 189 -0.67 -5.10 -9.05
CA ILE A 189 -0.03 -5.02 -10.36
C ILE A 189 1.49 -4.94 -10.17
N ALA A 190 1.97 -4.02 -9.33
CA ALA A 190 3.40 -3.88 -9.05
C ALA A 190 4.06 -5.17 -8.53
N LEU A 191 3.36 -5.92 -7.67
CA LEU A 191 3.83 -7.22 -7.17
C LEU A 191 3.87 -8.31 -8.25
N ALA A 192 2.91 -8.31 -9.19
CA ALA A 192 2.93 -9.24 -10.31
C ALA A 192 4.17 -9.03 -11.18
N TYR A 193 4.52 -7.77 -11.46
CA TYR A 193 5.71 -7.43 -12.25
C TYR A 193 7.04 -7.69 -11.54
N ASN A 194 7.10 -7.55 -10.22
CA ASN A 194 8.34 -7.81 -9.46
C ASN A 194 8.77 -9.28 -9.59
N LYS A 195 7.82 -10.22 -9.57
CA LYS A 195 8.11 -11.66 -9.69
C LYS A 195 8.48 -12.14 -11.10
N THR A 196 8.31 -11.30 -12.12
CA THR A 196 8.73 -11.60 -13.50
C THR A 196 10.17 -11.18 -13.81
N LYS A 197 10.91 -10.64 -12.84
CA LYS A 197 12.38 -10.58 -12.87
C LYS A 197 12.97 -11.88 -12.32
#